data_AF-M5JS99-F1
#
_entry.id   AF-M5JS99-F1
#
_cell.length_a   1.000
_cell.length_b   1.000
_cell.length_c   1.000
_cell.angle_alpha   90.00
_cell.angle_beta   90.00
_cell.angle_gamma   90.00
#
_symmetry.space_group_name_H-M   'P 1'
#
loop_
_entity.id
_entity.type
_entity.pdbx_description
1 polymer ?
#
loop_
_entity_poly.entity_id
_entity_poly.type
_entity_poly.pdbx_seq_one_letter_code
_entity_poly.pdbx_strand_id
1 'polypeptide(L)'
;MAYYALTTVIPSKSGFVWFTIEVPEENIDDLHERMSDDGSLKCTRLTTVATGQNARQIVSREEIIVGLSAIITVTPLHIELYDAE
;
A
#
# COMPACT_ATOMS: atom_id res chain seq x y z
N MET A 1 -8.76 7.93 -5.76
CA MET A 1 -8.24 6.62 -5.33
C MET A 1 -6.98 6.32 -6.12
N ALA A 2 -5.87 6.11 -5.42
CA ALA A 2 -4.57 5.84 -6.01
C ALA A 2 -3.94 4.58 -5.40
N TYR A 3 -3.06 3.94 -6.17
CA TYR A 3 -2.37 2.70 -5.77
C TYR A 3 -0.91 2.97 -5.48
N TYR A 4 -0.45 2.48 -4.33
CA TYR A 4 0.94 2.64 -3.90
C TYR A 4 1.54 1.30 -3.46
N ALA A 5 2.86 1.25 -3.52
CA ALA A 5 3.65 0.24 -2.85
C ALA A 5 4.03 0.75 -1.46
N LEU A 6 3.68 -0.01 -0.41
CA LEU A 6 4.07 0.29 0.96
C LEU A 6 5.14 -0.71 1.43
N THR A 7 6.24 -0.19 1.96
CA THR A 7 7.24 -0.98 2.68
C THR A 7 7.27 -0.55 4.14
N THR A 8 7.26 -1.51 5.05
CA THR A 8 7.36 -1.24 6.50
C THR A 8 8.25 -2.28 7.20
N VAL A 9 8.82 -1.88 8.34
CA VAL A 9 9.59 -2.77 9.23
C VAL A 9 8.66 -3.29 10.32
N ILE A 10 8.65 -4.60 10.54
CA ILE A 10 7.95 -5.20 11.69
C ILE A 10 8.95 -5.26 12.86
N PRO A 11 8.74 -4.53 13.96
CA PRO A 11 9.72 -4.49 15.07
C PRO A 11 10.03 -5.86 15.69
N SER A 12 9.09 -6.81 15.62
CA SER A 12 9.21 -8.16 16.19
C SER A 12 9.85 -9.19 15.26
N LYS A 13 10.22 -8.84 14.02
CA LYS A 13 10.85 -9.76 13.05
C LYS A 13 11.98 -9.05 12.28
N SER A 14 13.02 -9.79 11.91
CA SER A 14 13.99 -9.28 10.95
C SER A 14 13.37 -9.22 9.54
N GLY A 15 13.59 -8.10 8.85
CA GLY A 15 13.19 -7.92 7.45
C GLY A 15 12.18 -6.80 7.22
N PHE A 16 11.89 -6.58 5.94
CA PHE A 16 10.90 -5.61 5.47
C PHE A 16 9.69 -6.37 4.92
N VAL A 17 8.50 -5.81 5.16
CA VAL A 17 7.27 -6.29 4.53
C VAL A 17 6.85 -5.29 3.48
N TRP A 18 6.53 -5.80 2.30
CA TRP A 18 6.10 -5.02 1.15
C TRP A 18 4.73 -5.52 0.66
N PHE A 19 3.80 -4.61 0.43
CA PHE A 19 2.51 -4.91 -0.18
C PHE A 19 1.93 -3.70 -0.91
N THR A 20 0.99 -3.97 -1.80
CA THR A 20 0.26 -2.93 -2.51
C THR A 20 -0.89 -2.44 -1.64
N ILE A 21 -1.10 -1.12 -1.63
CA ILE A 21 -2.22 -0.48 -0.96
C ILE A 21 -3.03 0.38 -1.93
N GLU A 22 -4.31 0.48 -1.64
CA GLU A 22 -5.24 1.42 -2.23
C GLU A 22 -5.61 2.44 -1.15
N VAL A 23 -5.56 3.72 -1.51
CA VAL A 23 -5.87 4.85 -0.63
C VAL A 23 -6.87 5.79 -1.31
N PRO A 24 -7.71 6.52 -0.55
CA PRO A 24 -8.68 7.44 -1.12
C PRO A 24 -8.02 8.64 -1.82
N GLU A 25 -6.85 9.07 -1.34
CA GLU A 25 -6.09 10.21 -1.87
C GLU A 25 -5.75 10.05 -3.35
N GLU A 26 -5.67 11.18 -4.06
CA GLU A 26 -5.41 11.21 -5.50
C GLU A 26 -3.92 11.29 -5.82
N ASN A 27 -3.12 11.85 -4.90
CA ASN A 27 -1.69 12.02 -5.08
C ASN A 27 -0.90 11.74 -3.77
N ILE A 28 0.42 11.67 -3.91
CA ILE A 28 1.33 11.31 -2.82
C ILE A 28 1.50 12.42 -1.77
N ASP A 29 1.31 13.68 -2.16
CA ASP A 29 1.45 14.83 -1.28
C ASP A 29 0.27 14.86 -0.28
N ASP A 30 -0.96 14.69 -0.77
CA ASP A 30 -2.18 14.58 0.07
C ASP A 30 -2.05 13.41 1.07
N LEU A 31 -1.52 12.28 0.59
CA LEU A 31 -1.28 11.11 1.43
C LEU A 31 -0.26 11.40 2.53
N HIS A 32 0.82 12.11 2.19
CA HIS A 32 1.86 12.49 3.12
C HIS A 32 1.35 13.45 4.20
N GLU A 33 0.55 14.45 3.82
CA GLU A 33 -0.09 15.37 4.76
C GLU A 33 -0.98 14.61 5.76
N ARG A 34 -1.88 13.74 5.27
CA ARG A 34 -2.74 12.92 6.14
C ARG A 34 -1.94 12.03 7.09
N MET A 35 -0.91 11.35 6.60
CA MET A 35 -0.05 10.49 7.43
C MET A 35 0.62 11.29 8.55
N SER A 36 1.03 12.53 8.25
CA SER A 36 1.66 13.42 9.23
C SER A 36 0.70 13.83 10.35
N ASP A 37 -0.59 14.02 10.03
CA ASP A 37 -1.61 14.45 10.97
C ASP A 37 -2.14 13.31 11.86
N ASP A 38 -2.48 12.16 11.26
CA ASP A 38 -3.17 11.07 11.97
C ASP A 38 -2.23 10.17 12.79
N GLY A 39 -0.93 10.18 12.52
CA GLY A 39 0.05 9.28 13.14
C GLY A 39 -0.16 7.79 12.80
N SER A 40 -1.08 7.50 11.89
CA SER A 40 -1.41 6.18 11.37
C SER A 40 -1.94 6.29 9.93
N LEU A 41 -1.82 5.21 9.17
CA LEU A 41 -2.37 5.12 7.82
C LEU A 41 -3.46 4.05 7.77
N LYS A 42 -4.71 4.48 7.57
CA LYS A 42 -5.83 3.58 7.25
C LYS A 42 -5.89 3.40 5.74
N CYS A 43 -5.78 2.17 5.26
CA CYS A 43 -5.75 1.87 3.83
C CYS A 43 -6.29 0.48 3.53
N THR A 44 -6.53 0.21 2.25
CA THR A 44 -6.93 -1.11 1.77
C THR A 44 -5.70 -1.83 1.25
N ARG A 45 -5.31 -2.93 1.89
CA ARG A 45 -4.27 -3.82 1.38
C ARG A 45 -4.83 -4.64 0.22
N LEU A 46 -4.08 -4.67 -0.88
CA LEU A 46 -4.37 -5.50 -2.04
C LEU A 46 -3.51 -6.75 -2.01
N THR A 47 -4.16 -7.92 -2.06
CA THR A 47 -3.47 -9.16 -2.43
C THR A 47 -3.58 -9.33 -3.93
N THR A 48 -2.44 -9.55 -4.60
CA THR A 48 -2.38 -9.61 -6.06
C THR A 48 -1.66 -10.87 -6.54
N VAL A 49 -2.09 -11.41 -7.68
CA VAL A 49 -1.40 -12.49 -8.40
C VAL A 49 -0.83 -11.94 -9.71
N ALA A 50 0.37 -12.36 -10.08
CA ALA A 50 0.99 -11.95 -11.34
C ALA A 50 0.25 -12.59 -12.53
N THR A 51 -0.19 -11.76 -13.48
CA THR A 51 -0.87 -12.19 -14.72
C THR A 51 -0.05 -11.90 -15.97
N GLY A 52 1.02 -11.11 -15.84
CA GLY A 52 1.97 -10.82 -16.91
C GLY A 52 3.22 -10.10 -16.39
N GLN A 53 4.09 -9.65 -17.29
CA GLN A 53 5.39 -9.06 -16.94
C GLN A 53 5.25 -7.75 -16.13
N ASN A 54 4.20 -6.96 -16.38
CA ASN A 54 3.89 -5.70 -15.68
C ASN A 54 2.41 -5.62 -15.27
N ALA A 55 1.76 -6.78 -15.12
CA ALA A 55 0.33 -6.88 -14.88
C ALA A 55 0.04 -7.78 -13.68
N ARG A 56 -0.87 -7.33 -12.82
CA ARG A 56 -1.29 -8.04 -11.62
C ARG A 56 -2.81 -7.99 -11.49
N GLN A 57 -3.40 -9.11 -11.11
CA GLN A 57 -4.83 -9.20 -10.80
C GLN A 57 -5.03 -9.11 -9.29
N ILE A 58 -5.98 -8.28 -8.85
CA ILE A 58 -6.38 -8.14 -7.45
C ILE A 58 -7.27 -9.34 -7.10
N VAL A 59 -6.84 -10.11 -6.10
CA VAL A 59 -7.59 -11.29 -5.61
C VAL A 59 -8.29 -11.05 -4.28
N SER A 60 -7.83 -10.08 -3.49
CA SER A 60 -8.52 -9.68 -2.27
C SER A 60 -8.22 -8.23 -1.89
N ARG A 61 -9.15 -7.64 -1.13
CA ARG A 61 -9.06 -6.33 -0.50
C ARG A 61 -9.28 -6.51 0.99
N GLU A 62 -8.40 -5.94 1.81
CA GLU A 62 -8.46 -6.03 3.27
C GLU A 62 -8.23 -4.64 3.86
N GLU A 63 -9.15 -4.15 4.69
CA GLU A 63 -8.95 -2.90 5.42
C GLU A 63 -7.91 -3.11 6.52
N ILE A 64 -6.87 -2.29 6.52
CA ILE A 64 -5.79 -2.37 7.50
C ILE A 64 -5.44 -0.98 8.06
N ILE A 65 -4.79 -1.00 9.22
CA ILE A 65 -4.18 0.18 9.84
C ILE A 65 -2.68 -0.06 9.95
N VAL A 66 -1.89 0.87 9.41
CA VAL A 66 -0.43 0.86 9.53
C VAL A 66 -0.03 1.95 10.51
N GLY A 67 0.49 1.55 11.67
CA GLY A 67 1.03 2.50 12.65
C GLY A 67 2.34 3.11 12.17
N LEU A 68 2.49 4.43 12.27
CA LEU A 68 3.68 5.15 11.80
C LEU A 68 4.84 5.17 12.80
N SER A 69 4.75 4.41 13.90
CA SER A 69 5.85 4.22 14.85
C SER A 69 7.02 3.37 14.30
N ALA A 70 7.05 3.14 12.98
CA ALA A 70 8.06 2.41 12.24
C ALA A 70 8.49 3.22 11.00
N ILE A 71 9.64 2.87 10.40
CA ILE A 71 10.06 3.44 9.12
C ILE A 71 9.15 2.88 8.03
N ILE A 72 8.41 3.76 7.37
CA ILE A 72 7.52 3.43 6.26
C ILE A 72 7.99 4.17 5.02
N THR A 73 8.03 3.46 3.89
CA THR A 73 8.20 4.07 2.58
C THR A 73 6.96 3.80 1.73
N VAL A 74 6.47 4.86 1.10
CA VAL A 74 5.35 4.79 0.15
C VAL A 74 5.88 5.25 -1.20
N THR A 75 5.64 4.45 -2.25
CA THR A 75 6.09 4.76 -3.61
C THR A 75 4.95 4.55 -4.62
N PRO A 76 4.89 5.34 -5.71
CA PRO A 76 3.91 5.12 -6.77
C PRO A 76 4.07 3.71 -7.37
N LEU A 77 2.94 3.03 -7.56
CA LEU A 77 2.94 1.71 -8.17
C LEU A 77 3.02 1.86 -9.71
N HIS A 78 4.11 1.37 -10.30
CA HIS A 78 4.33 1.38 -11.75
C HIS A 78 3.95 0.03 -12.40
N ILE A 79 2.83 -0.55 -11.98
CA ILE A 79 2.32 -1.85 -12.43
C ILE A 79 0.82 -1.70 -12.72
N GLU A 80 0.33 -2.32 -13.79
CA GLU A 80 -1.10 -2.36 -14.11
C GLU A 80 -1.83 -3.31 -13.15
N LEU A 81 -2.92 -2.82 -12.56
CA LEU A 81 -3.80 -3.59 -11.68
C LEU A 81 -5.15 -3.82 -12.36
N TYR A 82 -5.59 -5.07 -12.31
CA TYR A 82 -6.87 -5.50 -12.86
C TYR A 82 -7.74 -6.07 -11.74
N ASP A 83 -9.03 -5.74 -11.75
CA ASP A 83 -10.01 -6.42 -10.92
C ASP A 83 -10.24 -7.85 -11.41
N ALA A 84 -10.50 -8.76 -10.47
CA ALA A 84 -11.04 -10.07 -10.84
C ALA A 84 -12.50 -9.90 -11.27
N GLU A 85 -12.83 -10.35 -12.48
CA GLU A 85 -14.21 -10.50 -12.96
C GLU A 85 -15.01 -11.48 -12.11
#